data_AF-A0AAF3F4Y9-F1
#
_entry.id   AF-A0AAF3F4Y9-F1
#
_cell.length_a   1.000
_cell.length_b   1.000
_cell.length_c   1.000
_cell.angle_alpha   90.00
_cell.angle_beta   90.00
_cell.angle_gamma   90.00
#
_symmetry.space_group_name_H-M   'P 1'
#
loop_
_entity.id
_entity.type
_entity.pdbx_description
1 polymer ?
#
loop_
_entity_poly.entity_id
_entity_poly.type
_entity_poly.pdbx_seq_one_letter_code
_entity_poly.pdbx_strand_id
1 'polypeptide(L)'
;MRVTSLVRGGRHFGNLGKMYGEYRMSLSPNNQSVTHGFAKQAFINVFKNYIVRNGPYYLPQVFIGYYIYDWANKSNWDANRKIPADYANDS
;
A
#
# COMPACT_ATOMS: atom_id res chain seq x y z
N MET A 1 21.36 -11.71 17.97
CA MET A 1 21.05 -10.48 17.20
C MET A 1 21.92 -9.36 17.76
N ARG A 2 22.82 -8.76 16.96
CA ARG A 2 23.74 -7.70 17.43
C ARG A 2 23.02 -6.35 17.48
N VAL A 3 22.63 -5.94 18.67
CA VAL A 3 22.10 -4.61 18.99
C VAL A 3 23.26 -3.61 18.99
N THR A 4 23.67 -3.08 17.83
CA THR A 4 24.81 -2.13 17.73
C THR A 4 24.56 -0.91 16.84
N SER A 5 23.32 -0.67 16.40
CA SER A 5 23.02 0.49 15.53
C SER A 5 22.53 1.74 16.27
N LEU A 6 22.06 1.62 17.53
CA LEU A 6 21.41 2.72 18.26
C LEU A 6 22.38 3.72 18.92
N VAL A 7 23.70 3.50 18.89
CA VAL A 7 24.71 4.40 19.52
C VAL A 7 25.43 5.30 18.50
N ARG A 8 25.15 5.23 17.20
CA ARG A 8 25.92 6.01 16.20
C ARG A 8 25.26 7.36 15.86
N GLY A 9 24.98 8.17 16.88
CA GLY A 9 24.54 9.57 16.79
C GLY A 9 25.62 10.55 16.28
N GLY A 10 26.49 10.11 15.36
CA GLY A 10 27.64 10.86 14.86
C GLY A 10 28.14 10.41 13.49
N ARG A 11 27.28 9.76 12.68
CA ARG A 11 27.61 9.52 11.27
C ARG A 11 27.35 10.79 10.48
N HIS A 12 28.44 11.48 10.12
CA HIS A 12 28.44 12.63 9.22
C HIS A 12 28.97 12.22 7.83
N PHE A 13 28.77 13.06 6.82
CA PHE A 13 29.43 12.92 5.53
C PHE A 13 30.94 12.71 5.74
N GLY A 14 31.48 11.60 5.21
CA GLY A 14 32.85 11.13 5.47
C GLY A 14 32.97 9.92 6.41
N ASN A 15 31.97 9.62 7.25
CA ASN A 15 31.96 8.46 8.16
C ASN A 15 30.75 7.52 7.95
N LEU A 16 30.16 7.52 6.75
CA LEU A 16 29.00 6.67 6.42
C LEU A 16 29.41 5.23 6.11
N GLY A 17 30.54 5.03 5.44
CA GLY A 17 31.06 3.72 5.04
C GLY A 17 32.26 3.85 4.10
N LYS A 18 32.96 2.74 3.86
CA LYS A 18 34.03 2.67 2.86
C LYS A 18 33.42 2.17 1.55
N MET A 19 33.61 2.92 0.46
CA MET A 19 33.22 2.53 -0.90
C MET A 19 34.43 2.71 -1.81
N TYR A 20 34.69 1.72 -2.67
CA TYR A 20 35.82 1.73 -3.59
C TYR A 20 35.32 1.39 -4.99
N GLY A 21 35.84 2.08 -6.02
CA GLY A 21 35.61 1.72 -7.43
C GLY A 21 34.26 2.13 -8.04
N GLU A 22 33.47 2.99 -7.39
CA GLU A 22 32.22 3.50 -7.99
C GLU A 22 32.44 4.84 -8.68
N TYR A 23 32.11 4.91 -9.97
CA TYR A 23 32.09 6.14 -10.75
C TYR A 23 30.65 6.57 -10.98
N ARG A 24 30.31 7.79 -10.54
CA ARG A 24 28.99 8.41 -10.76
C ARG A 24 29.13 9.61 -11.67
N MET A 25 28.43 9.57 -12.79
CA MET A 25 28.38 10.69 -13.73
C MET A 25 27.04 11.39 -13.56
N SER A 26 27.06 12.72 -13.53
CA SER A 26 25.86 13.53 -13.50
C SER A 26 26.01 14.70 -14.46
N LEU A 27 24.92 15.10 -15.10
CA LEU A 27 24.88 16.30 -15.93
C LEU A 27 24.49 17.49 -15.05
N SER A 28 25.03 18.68 -15.36
CA SER A 28 24.61 19.92 -14.70
C SER A 28 23.09 20.14 -14.85
N PRO A 29 22.38 20.62 -13.80
CA PRO A 29 20.94 20.83 -13.85
C PRO A 29 20.46 21.71 -15.02
N ASN A 30 21.26 22.70 -15.42
CA ASN A 30 20.92 23.63 -16.50
C ASN A 30 20.86 22.97 -17.89
N ASN A 31 21.49 21.80 -18.04
CA ASN A 31 21.52 21.04 -19.29
C ASN A 31 20.48 19.91 -19.31
N GLN A 32 19.67 19.77 -18.26
CA GLN A 32 18.65 18.73 -18.13
C GLN A 32 17.25 19.34 -18.28
N SER A 33 16.35 18.62 -18.93
CA SER A 33 14.93 18.99 -18.93
C SER A 33 14.25 18.47 -17.67
N VAL A 34 13.59 19.37 -16.92
CA VAL A 34 12.90 19.08 -15.65
C VAL A 34 11.71 18.13 -15.86
N THR A 35 11.09 18.16 -17.03
CA THR A 35 9.89 17.38 -17.36
C THR A 35 10.18 16.15 -18.21
N HIS A 36 11.47 15.83 -18.43
CA HIS A 36 11.83 14.70 -19.25
C HIS A 36 11.26 13.40 -18.67
N GLY A 37 10.40 12.72 -19.43
CA GLY A 37 9.76 11.50 -19.00
C GLY A 37 8.64 11.69 -17.96
N PHE A 38 8.15 12.91 -17.73
CA PHE A 38 7.14 13.22 -16.70
C PHE A 38 5.94 12.27 -16.74
N ALA A 39 5.31 12.06 -17.91
CA ALA A 39 4.14 11.19 -18.00
C ALA A 39 4.44 9.73 -17.62
N LYS A 40 5.59 9.21 -18.03
CA LYS A 40 6.04 7.85 -17.67
C LYS A 40 6.33 7.75 -16.18
N GLN A 41 6.95 8.76 -15.60
CA GLN A 41 7.36 8.75 -14.19
C GLN A 41 6.17 9.00 -13.25
N ALA A 42 5.31 9.96 -13.59
CA ALA A 42 4.17 10.38 -12.78
C ALA A 42 2.98 9.42 -12.90
N PHE A 43 2.72 8.82 -14.07
CA PHE A 43 1.54 7.96 -14.25
C PHE A 43 1.92 6.49 -14.37
N ILE A 44 2.77 6.13 -15.32
CA ILE A 44 3.06 4.72 -15.62
C ILE A 44 3.76 4.04 -14.43
N ASN A 45 4.81 4.67 -13.90
CA ASN A 45 5.56 4.10 -12.79
C ASN A 45 4.76 4.11 -11.49
N VAL A 46 3.97 5.16 -11.24
CA VAL A 46 3.07 5.24 -10.08
C VAL A 46 2.03 4.13 -10.16
N PHE A 47 1.34 3.98 -11.29
CA PHE A 47 0.36 2.91 -11.48
C PHE A 47 0.98 1.51 -11.29
N LYS A 48 2.14 1.24 -11.91
CA LYS A 48 2.85 -0.04 -11.74
C LYS A 48 3.22 -0.30 -10.27
N ASN A 49 3.69 0.72 -9.54
CA ASN A 49 4.06 0.54 -8.14
C ASN A 49 2.84 0.36 -7.24
N TYR A 50 1.83 1.22 -7.34
CA TYR A 50 0.67 1.16 -6.46
C TYR A 50 -0.25 0.00 -6.83
N ILE A 51 -0.76 -0.02 -8.06
CA ILE A 51 -1.81 -0.98 -8.45
C ILE A 51 -1.25 -2.36 -8.72
N VAL A 52 -0.16 -2.47 -9.49
CA VAL A 52 0.34 -3.80 -9.91
C VAL A 52 1.17 -4.45 -8.82
N ARG A 53 2.14 -3.72 -8.24
CA ARG A 53 3.05 -4.29 -7.24
C ARG A 53 2.42 -4.35 -5.85
N ASN A 54 1.84 -3.25 -5.38
CA ASN A 54 1.34 -3.18 -4.02
C ASN A 54 -0.12 -3.66 -3.92
N GLY A 55 -0.92 -3.51 -4.99
CA GLY A 55 -2.34 -3.90 -5.07
C GLY A 55 -2.69 -5.24 -4.47
N PRO A 56 -2.01 -6.33 -4.86
CA PRO A 56 -2.30 -7.66 -4.35
C PRO A 56 -2.17 -7.80 -2.83
N TYR A 57 -1.42 -6.92 -2.16
CA TYR A 57 -1.26 -6.98 -0.70
C TYR A 57 -2.41 -6.30 0.04
N TYR A 58 -2.97 -5.20 -0.48
CA TYR A 58 -4.02 -4.43 0.21
C TYR A 58 -5.43 -4.69 -0.32
N LEU A 59 -5.60 -4.95 -1.62
CA LEU A 59 -6.91 -5.13 -2.23
C LEU A 59 -7.70 -6.31 -1.65
N PRO A 60 -7.12 -7.50 -1.41
CA PRO A 60 -7.88 -8.62 -0.86
C PRO A 60 -8.49 -8.30 0.51
N GLN A 61 -7.76 -7.56 1.36
CA GLN A 61 -8.20 -7.18 2.69
C GLN A 61 -9.45 -6.29 2.62
N VAL A 62 -9.45 -5.32 1.69
CA VAL A 62 -10.56 -4.40 1.47
C VAL A 62 -11.78 -5.15 0.93
N PHE A 63 -11.60 -6.02 -0.07
CA PHE A 63 -12.71 -6.79 -0.63
C PHE A 63 -13.33 -7.74 0.41
N ILE A 64 -12.49 -8.46 1.16
CA ILE A 64 -12.97 -9.36 2.22
C ILE A 64 -13.78 -8.57 3.26
N GLY A 65 -13.25 -7.44 3.73
CA GLY A 65 -13.95 -6.59 4.69
C GLY A 65 -15.31 -6.11 4.17
N TYR A 66 -15.36 -5.68 2.90
CA TYR A 66 -16.61 -5.26 2.27
C TYR A 66 -17.63 -6.39 2.16
N TYR A 67 -17.20 -7.59 1.73
CA TYR A 67 -18.11 -8.74 1.62
C TYR A 67 -18.66 -9.18 2.97
N ILE A 68 -17.85 -9.17 4.03
CA ILE A 68 -18.31 -9.47 5.39
C ILE A 68 -19.35 -8.44 5.84
N TYR A 69 -19.09 -7.15 5.61
CA TYR A 69 -20.01 -6.08 5.96
C TYR A 69 -21.35 -6.19 5.23
N ASP A 70 -21.34 -6.44 3.93
CA ASP A 70 -22.55 -6.60 3.13
C ASP A 70 -23.37 -7.83 3.55
N TRP A 71 -22.68 -8.97 3.79
CA TRP A 71 -23.32 -10.18 4.31
C TRP A 71 -23.97 -9.96 5.68
N ALA A 72 -23.25 -9.32 6.62
CA ALA A 72 -23.75 -9.09 7.97
C ALA A 72 -25.02 -8.21 7.96
N ASN A 73 -25.05 -7.17 7.13
CA ASN A 73 -26.22 -6.31 7.01
C ASN A 73 -27.43 -7.05 6.42
N LYS A 74 -27.23 -7.83 5.36
CA LYS A 74 -28.30 -8.63 4.74
C LYS A 74 -28.83 -9.69 5.68
N SER A 75 -27.94 -10.45 6.32
CA SER A 75 -28.31 -11.49 7.27
C SER A 75 -29.03 -10.92 8.49
N ASN A 76 -28.61 -9.76 9.00
CA ASN A 76 -29.30 -9.10 10.10
C ASN A 76 -30.69 -8.61 9.68
N TRP A 77 -30.84 -8.08 8.47
CA TRP A 77 -32.15 -7.67 7.96
C TRP A 77 -33.09 -8.87 7.79
N ASP A 78 -32.60 -9.99 7.24
CA ASP A 78 -33.37 -11.21 7.07
C ASP A 78 -33.78 -11.82 8.43
N ALA A 79 -32.85 -11.87 9.40
CA ALA A 79 -33.10 -12.45 10.72
C ALA A 79 -34.10 -11.66 11.57
N ASN A 80 -34.15 -10.32 11.42
CA ASN A 80 -35.11 -9.48 12.14
C ASN A 80 -36.48 -9.42 11.46
N ARG A 81 -36.63 -10.00 10.27
CA ARG A 81 -37.90 -10.02 9.56
C ARG A 81 -38.79 -11.11 10.13
N LYS A 82 -40.00 -10.73 10.54
CA LYS A 82 -41.02 -11.68 11.01
C LYS A 82 -41.34 -12.69 9.91
N ILE A 83 -41.28 -13.98 10.24
CA ILE A 83 -41.62 -15.07 9.33
C ILE A 83 -43.10 -15.43 9.54
N PRO A 84 -43.95 -15.35 8.51
CA PRO A 84 -45.38 -15.62 8.65
C PRO A 84 -45.69 -17.07 9.05
N ALA A 85 -44.79 -18.01 8.73
CA ALA A 85 -44.92 -19.42 9.12
C ALA A 85 -44.88 -19.65 10.64
N ASP A 86 -44.19 -18.78 11.39
CA ASP A 86 -44.07 -18.92 12.85
C ASP A 86 -45.36 -18.57 13.59
N TYR A 87 -46.30 -17.88 12.93
CA TYR A 87 -47.59 -17.46 13.49
C TYR A 87 -48.77 -18.31 12.98
N ALA A 88 -48.51 -19.35 12.17
CA ALA A 88 -49.57 -20.14 11.53
C ALA A 88 -50.32 -21.07 12.49
N ASN A 89 -49.74 -21.41 13.64
CA ASN A 89 -50.29 -22.33 14.65
C ASN A 89 -50.54 -21.65 16.01
N ASP A 90 -50.47 -20.32 16.07
CA ASP A 90 -50.73 -19.56 17.30
C ASP A 90 -52.21 -19.14 17.29
N SER A 91 -53.08 -20.08 17.68
CA SER A 91 -54.55 -19.96 17.72
C SER A 91 -55.12 -20.63 18.95
#